data_AF-A0A924Y6P3-F1
#
_entry.id   AF-A0A924Y6P3-F1
#
_cell.length_a   1.000
_cell.length_b   1.000
_cell.length_c   1.000
_cell.angle_alpha   90.00
_cell.angle_beta   90.00
_cell.angle_gamma   90.00
#
_symmetry.space_group_name_H-M   'P 1'
#
loop_
_entity.id
_entity.type
_entity.pdbx_description
1 polymer ?
#
loop_
_entity_poly.entity_id
_entity_poly.type
_entity_poly.pdbx_seq_one_letter_code
_entity_poly.pdbx_strand_id
1 'polypeptide(L)' 'AEQGEPSCADTFPYPVAKSTLSHHLRILREAGVILARKQGREYHNSLRREELNALFPGLLDAVLKAAESDETQATD' A
#
# COMPACT_ATOMS: atom_id res chain seq x y z
N ALA A 1 4.54 6.10 19.93
CA ALA A 1 4.95 4.75 19.53
C ALA A 1 5.28 4.81 18.04
N GLU A 2 6.56 4.97 17.72
CA GLU A 2 7.05 5.06 16.34
C GLU A 2 7.09 3.66 15.73
N GLN A 3 5.98 3.23 15.13
CA GLN A 3 6.04 2.11 14.19
C GLN A 3 6.73 2.65 12.95
N GLY A 4 8.04 2.39 12.86
CA GLY A 4 8.85 2.75 11.71
C GLY A 4 8.18 2.20 10.45
N GLU A 5 7.80 3.10 9.56
CA GLU A 5 7.28 2.77 8.24
C GLU A 5 8.22 1.74 7.61
N PRO A 6 7.74 0.60 7.11
CA PRO A 6 8.64 -0.45 6.69
C PRO A 6 9.14 -0.20 5.25
N SER A 7 10.34 -0.71 4.94
CA SER A 7 10.95 -0.55 3.62
C SER A 7 10.25 -1.43 2.59
N CYS A 8 10.09 -0.93 1.35
CA CYS A 8 9.38 -1.66 0.29
C CYS A 8 9.94 -3.06 0.01
N ALA A 9 11.23 -3.29 0.26
CA ALA A 9 11.88 -4.58 0.03
C ALA A 9 11.49 -5.65 1.07
N ASP A 10 11.16 -5.23 2.29
CA ASP A 10 10.99 -6.13 3.43
C ASP A 10 9.51 -6.37 3.80
N THR A 11 8.58 -5.63 3.19
CA THR A 11 7.16 -5.59 3.64
C THR A 11 6.17 -6.28 2.69
N PHE A 12 6.56 -6.63 1.46
CA PHE A 12 5.61 -7.19 0.50
C PHE A 12 5.79 -8.70 0.35
N PRO A 13 4.90 -9.53 0.94
CA PRO A 13 4.92 -10.98 0.79
C PRO A 13 4.40 -11.46 -0.58
N TYR A 14 4.14 -10.55 -1.52
CA TYR A 14 3.54 -10.88 -2.81
C TYR A 14 4.62 -11.24 -3.85
N PRO A 15 4.45 -12.30 -4.65
CA PRO A 15 5.43 -12.75 -5.65
C PRO A 15 5.45 -11.85 -6.91
N VAL A 16 5.61 -10.54 -6.73
CA VAL A 16 5.77 -9.57 -7.83
C VAL A 16 7.23 -9.15 -7.96
N ALA A 17 7.68 -8.98 -9.20
CA ALA A 17 9.00 -8.42 -9.48
C ALA A 17 9.13 -7.01 -8.88
N LYS A 18 10.34 -6.64 -8.42
CA LYS A 18 10.64 -5.33 -7.82
C LYS A 18 10.28 -4.15 -8.74
N SER A 19 10.37 -4.32 -10.06
CA SER A 19 9.97 -3.32 -11.06
C SER A 19 8.47 -3.08 -11.06
N THR A 20 7.67 -4.15 -11.03
CA THR A 20 6.20 -4.10 -10.96
C THR A 20 5.75 -3.42 -9.68
N LEU A 21 6.32 -3.81 -8.53
CA LEU A 21 6.01 -3.19 -7.24
C LEU A 21 6.35 -1.69 -7.21
N SER A 22 7.52 -1.30 -7.73
CA SER A 22 7.90 0.10 -7.86
C SER A 22 6.90 0.90 -8.72
N HIS A 23 6.39 0.28 -9.79
CA HIS A 23 5.38 0.89 -10.65
C HIS A 23 4.05 1.10 -9.91
N HIS A 24 3.55 0.10 -9.19
CA HIS A 24 2.32 0.23 -8.39
C HIS A 24 2.44 1.31 -7.32
N LEU A 25 3.56 1.34 -6.58
CA LEU A 25 3.79 2.37 -5.56
C LEU A 25 3.88 3.78 -6.17
N ARG A 26 4.42 3.92 -7.38
CA ARG A 26 4.39 5.19 -8.10
C ARG A 26 2.95 5.61 -8.42
N ILE A 27 2.14 4.70 -8.97
CA ILE A 27 0.73 4.99 -9.27
C ILE A 27 -0.04 5.38 -8.02
N LEU A 28 0.09 4.63 -6.92
CA LEU A 28 -0.61 4.91 -5.68
C LEU A 28 -0.21 6.27 -5.09
N ARG A 29 1.05 6.66 -5.23
CA ARG A 29 1.53 7.98 -4.79
C ARG A 29 0.99 9.11 -5.67
N GLU A 30 0.98 8.92 -6.99
CA GLU A 30 0.41 9.87 -7.94
C GLU A 30 -1.10 10.03 -7.75
N ALA A 31 -1.81 8.95 -7.42
CA ALA A 31 -3.22 8.97 -7.05
C ALA A 31 -3.48 9.58 -5.65
N GLY A 32 -2.43 9.92 -4.91
CA GLY A 32 -2.54 10.48 -3.56
C GLY A 32 -3.03 9.50 -2.51
N VAL A 33 -2.97 8.19 -2.78
CA VAL A 33 -3.40 7.14 -1.84
C VAL A 33 -2.33 6.88 -0.77
N ILE A 34 -1.06 6.94 -1.16
CA ILE A 34 0.09 6.75 -0.26
C ILE A 34 0.99 7.98 -0.28
N LEU A 35 1.73 8.15 0.82
CA LEU A 35 2.81 9.11 0.97
C LEU A 35 4.15 8.36 0.98
N ALA A 36 5.20 8.98 0.44
CA ALA A 36 6.53 8.41 0.42
C ALA A 36 7.52 9.34 1.16
N ARG A 37 8.20 8.81 2.17
CA ARG A 37 9.25 9.51 2.91
C ARG A 37 10.60 8.89 2.58
N LYS A 38 11.59 9.72 2.26
CA LYS A 38 12.96 9.26 2.08
C LYS A 38 13.66 9.16 3.44
N GLN A 39 14.18 7.99 3.78
CA GLN A 39 15.01 7.77 4.95
C GLN A 39 16.34 7.16 4.50
N GLY A 40 17.38 7.98 4.43
CA GLY A 40 18.67 7.57 3.88
C GLY A 40 18.57 7.19 2.40
N ARG A 41 18.84 5.91 2.07
CA ARG A 41 18.77 5.36 0.70
C ARG A 41 17.43 4.75 0.35
N GLU A 42 16.53 4.65 1.32
CA GLU A 42 15.27 3.92 1.17
C GLU A 42 14.08 4.87 1.14
N TYR A 43 13.03 4.42 0.44
CA TYR A 43 11.74 5.07 0.40
C TYR A 43 10.79 4.26 1.26
N HIS A 44 10.26 4.90 2.29
CA HIS A 44 9.21 4.36 3.14
C HIS A 44 7.87 4.86 2.62
N ASN A 45 6.92 3.96 2.47
CA ASN A 45 5.59 4.29 1.95
C ASN A 45 4.54 4.05 3.04
N SER A 46 3.67 5.02 3.23
CA SER A 46 2.59 4.96 4.22
C SER A 46 1.24 5.27 3.58
N LEU A 47 0.20 4.59 4.04
CA LEU A 47 -1.16 4.82 3.59
C LEU A 47 -1.71 6.11 4.21
N ARG A 48 -2.32 6.99 3.40
CA ARG A 48 -3.02 8.20 3.87
C ARG A 48 -4.42 7.86 4.40
N ARG A 49 -4.50 6.86 5.28
CA ARG A 49 -5.78 6.26 5.69
C ARG A 49 -6.75 7.28 6.27
N GLU A 50 -6.28 8.13 7.18
CA GLU A 50 -7.12 9.14 7.83
C GLU A 50 -7.68 10.15 6.83
N GLU A 51 -6.83 10.67 5.94
CA GLU A 51 -7.24 11.64 4.92
C GLU A 51 -8.20 11.04 3.89
N LEU A 52 -7.91 9.81 3.44
CA LEU A 52 -8.79 9.09 2.52
C LEU A 52 -10.14 8.77 3.17
N ASN A 53 -10.15 8.39 4.45
CA ASN A 53 -11.38 8.13 5.16
C ASN A 53 -12.18 9.42 5.45
N ALA A 54 -11.52 10.57 5.59
CA ALA A 54 -12.20 11.86 5.71
C ALA A 54 -12.88 12.29 4.39
N LEU A 55 -12.25 12.03 3.24
CA LEU A 55 -12.81 12.35 1.92
C LEU A 55 -13.82 11.31 1.43
N PHE A 56 -13.56 10.03 1.70
CA PHE A 56 -14.33 8.88 1.23
C PHE A 56 -14.55 7.89 2.38
N PRO A 57 -15.46 8.20 3.33
CA PRO A 57 -15.70 7.35 4.50
C PRO A 57 -16.06 5.91 4.10
N GLY A 58 -15.32 4.94 4.63
CA GLY A 58 -15.57 3.51 4.41
C GLY A 58 -15.15 2.96 3.04
N LEU A 59 -14.62 3.77 2.12
CA LEU A 59 -14.17 3.30 0.80
C LEU A 59 -13.03 2.28 0.92
N LEU A 60 -12.01 2.62 1.72
CA LEU A 60 -10.85 1.75 1.93
C LEU A 60 -11.25 0.40 2.51
N ASP A 61 -12.13 0.41 3.51
CA ASP A 61 -12.62 -0.82 4.14
C ASP A 61 -13.44 -1.67 3.16
N ALA A 62 -14.27 -1.05 2.31
CA ALA A 62 -15.02 -1.75 1.29
C ALA A 62 -14.12 -2.40 0.23
N VAL A 63 -13.08 -1.67 -0.23
CA VAL A 63 -12.10 -2.19 -1.20
C VAL A 63 -11.30 -3.34 -0.60
N LEU A 64 -10.81 -3.20 0.64
CA LEU A 64 -10.05 -4.24 1.32
C LEU A 64 -10.90 -5.49 1.55
N LYS A 65 -12.15 -5.33 1.99
CA LYS A 65 -13.09 -6.44 2.14
C LYS A 65 -13.39 -7.16 0.82
N ALA A 66 -13.48 -6.42 -0.28
CA ALA A 66 -13.63 -7.01 -1.61
C ALA A 66 -12.37 -7.79 -2.04
N ALA A 67 -11.18 -7.24 -1.78
CA ALA A 67 -9.92 -7.91 -2.09
C ALA A 67 -9.72 -9.21 -1.27
N GLU A 68 -10.10 -9.23 0.01
CA GLU A 68 -10.10 -10.44 0.84
C GLU A 68 -11.06 -11.52 0.29
N SER A 69 -12.15 -11.10 -0.36
CA SER A 69 -13.10 -12.02 -0.99
C SER A 69 -12.52 -12.69 -2.26
N ASP A 70 -11.60 -12.02 -2.96
CA ASP A 70 -10.91 -12.55 -4.15
C ASP A 70 -9.78 -13.53 -3.78
N GLU A 71 -9.12 -13.37 -2.63
CA GLU A 71 -8.06 -14.28 -2.15
C GLU A 71 -8.56 -15.72 -1.91
N THR A 72 -9.87 -15.93 -1.77
CA THR A 72 -10.46 -17.28 -1.69
C THR A 72 -10.39 -18.05 -3.02
N GLN A 73 -10.02 -17.41 -4.15
CA GLN A 73 -9.95 -18.05 -5.47
C GLN A 73 -8.52 -18.34 -5.99
N ALA A 74 -7.47 -18.00 -5.25
CA ALA A 74 -6.07 -18.14 -5.70
C ALA A 74 -5.25 -19.18 -4.89
N THR A 75 -5.90 -20.23 -4.38
CA THR A 75 -5.21 -21.45 -3.94
C THR A 75 -5.67 -22.62 -4.82
N ASP A 76 -5.07 -22.71 -6.01
CA ASP A 76 -5.01 -23.93 -6.85
C ASP A 76 -3.62 -24.01 -7.47
#